data_AF-A0A2E0ZAP2-F1
#
_entry.id   AF-A0A2E0ZAP2-F1
#
_cell.length_a   1.000
_cell.length_b   1.000
_cell.length_c   1.000
_cell.angle_alpha   90.00
_cell.angle_beta   90.00
_cell.angle_gamma   90.00
#
_symmetry.space_group_name_H-M   'P 1'
#
loop_
_entity.id
_entity.type
_entity.pdbx_description
1 polymer ?
#
loop_
_entity_poly.entity_id
_entity_poly.type
_entity_poly.pdbx_seq_one_letter_code
_entity_poly.pdbx_strand_id
1 'polypeptide(L)'
;MNKTFALIHKGLAAFIAIGVFVQMFLAGVWHSGIVNTPDAHVFFGLSMLLASLLALIAAAVAKLPKPVIGRTAFLFFLILLQPFLMEARRNGLPFISAFHALNAPFIGIVSGTVFAMARGVHPETEEEGSVSVATGD
;
A
#
# COMPACT_ATOMS: atom_id res chain seq x y z
N MET A 1 -21.57 1.03 1.69
CA MET A 1 -20.08 1.08 1.77
C MET A 1 -19.71 1.47 3.20
N ASN A 2 -18.88 0.70 3.89
CA ASN A 2 -18.48 1.03 5.27
C ASN A 2 -17.40 2.13 5.25
N LYS A 3 -17.80 3.38 5.53
CA LYS A 3 -16.93 4.57 5.41
C LYS A 3 -15.65 4.44 6.24
N THR A 4 -15.71 3.84 7.43
CA THR A 4 -14.55 3.63 8.31
C THR A 4 -13.49 2.74 7.66
N PHE A 5 -13.88 1.59 7.09
CA PHE A 5 -12.92 0.69 6.44
C PHE A 5 -12.35 1.27 5.14
N ALA A 6 -13.12 2.09 4.42
CA ALA A 6 -12.62 2.81 3.25
C ALA A 6 -11.54 3.84 3.65
N LEU A 7 -11.73 4.56 4.76
CA LEU A 7 -10.72 5.48 5.30
C LEU A 7 -9.48 4.74 5.81
N ILE A 8 -9.66 3.61 6.48
CA ILE A 8 -8.55 2.75 6.92
C ILE A 8 -7.74 2.27 5.70
N HIS A 9 -8.40 1.76 4.65
CA HIS A 9 -7.74 1.36 3.41
C HIS A 9 -6.91 2.50 2.82
N LYS A 10 -7.50 3.71 2.73
CA LYS A 10 -6.82 4.90 2.21
C LYS A 10 -5.59 5.29 3.04
N GLY A 11 -5.72 5.26 4.36
CA GLY A 11 -4.61 5.55 5.29
C GLY A 11 -3.46 4.55 5.15
N LEU A 12 -3.78 3.25 5.09
CA LEU A 12 -2.79 2.19 4.89
C LEU A 12 -2.13 2.28 3.51
N ALA A 13 -2.89 2.59 2.46
CA ALA A 13 -2.33 2.79 1.12
C ALA A 13 -1.34 3.97 1.09
N ALA A 14 -1.65 5.07 1.78
CA ALA A 14 -0.75 6.21 1.93
C ALA A 14 0.52 5.83 2.71
N PHE A 15 0.37 5.11 3.82
CA PHE A 15 1.49 4.60 4.62
C PHE A 15 2.42 3.73 3.78
N ILE A 16 1.88 2.80 2.98
CA ILE A 16 2.68 1.92 2.11
C ILE A 16 3.41 2.75 1.05
N ALA A 17 2.73 3.69 0.39
CA ALA A 17 3.33 4.51 -0.66
C ALA A 17 4.52 5.33 -0.14
N ILE A 18 4.38 5.97 1.03
CA ILE A 18 5.48 6.69 1.69
C ILE A 18 6.54 5.69 2.19
N GLY A 19 6.09 4.55 2.72
CA GLY A 19 6.94 3.50 3.26
C GLY A 19 7.94 2.95 2.25
N VAL A 20 7.59 2.86 0.96
CA VAL A 20 8.55 2.46 -0.09
C VAL A 20 9.77 3.38 -0.12
N PHE A 21 9.61 4.70 0.03
CA PHE A 21 10.74 5.62 0.06
C PHE A 21 11.61 5.41 1.31
N VAL A 22 10.97 5.22 2.46
CA VAL A 22 11.66 4.90 3.72
C VAL A 22 12.43 3.60 3.60
N GLN A 23 11.86 2.57 2.96
CA GLN A 23 12.52 1.29 2.70
C GLN A 23 13.81 1.45 1.90
N MET A 24 13.77 2.22 0.81
CA MET A 24 14.94 2.48 -0.02
C MET A 24 16.02 3.27 0.73
N PHE A 25 15.61 4.26 1.53
CA PHE A 25 16.52 5.00 2.41
C PHE A 25 17.20 4.08 3.42
N LEU A 26 16.44 3.26 4.16
CA LEU A 26 16.99 2.33 5.16
C LEU A 26 17.91 1.27 4.53
N ALA A 27 17.56 0.78 3.33
CA ALA A 27 18.43 -0.11 2.57
C ALA A 27 19.75 0.59 2.19
N GLY A 28 19.69 1.85 1.77
CA GLY A 28 20.85 2.67 1.43
C GLY A 28 21.78 2.91 2.63
N VAL A 29 21.22 3.27 3.78
CA VAL A 29 21.97 3.47 5.04
C VAL A 29 22.76 2.21 5.41
N TRP A 30 22.14 1.03 5.31
CA TRP A 30 22.83 -0.23 5.54
C TRP A 30 23.93 -0.50 4.49
N HIS A 31 23.65 -0.35 3.19
CA HIS A 31 24.65 -0.57 2.14
C HIS A 31 25.83 0.40 2.20
N SER A 32 25.62 1.62 2.73
CA SER A 32 26.70 2.59 2.96
C SER A 32 27.56 2.28 4.19
N GLY A 33 27.22 1.26 4.99
CA GLY A 33 27.97 0.88 6.18
C GLY A 33 27.78 1.81 7.38
N ILE A 34 26.75 2.67 7.37
CA ILE A 34 26.42 3.55 8.52
C ILE A 34 25.92 2.72 9.71
N VAL A 35 25.24 1.61 9.43
CA VAL A 35 24.78 0.63 10.43
C VAL A 35 25.26 -0.76 10.05
N ASN A 36 25.54 -1.59 11.06
CA ASN A 36 26.10 -2.93 10.85
C ASN A 36 25.06 -3.98 10.41
N THR A 37 23.77 -3.75 10.69
CA THR A 37 22.69 -4.70 10.42
C THR A 37 21.54 -4.04 9.63
N PRO A 38 20.78 -4.81 8.83
CA PRO A 38 19.61 -4.32 8.10
C PRO A 38 18.33 -4.30 8.96
N ASP A 39 18.41 -4.43 10.28
CA ASP A 39 17.25 -4.74 11.15
C ASP A 39 16.12 -3.72 11.02
N ALA A 40 16.45 -2.42 10.92
CA ALA A 40 15.47 -1.37 10.72
C ALA A 40 14.73 -1.50 9.38
N HIS A 41 15.46 -1.80 8.30
CA HIS A 41 14.89 -2.03 6.97
C HIS A 41 13.95 -3.26 7.00
N VAL A 42 14.39 -4.35 7.61
CA VAL A 42 13.62 -5.60 7.75
C VAL A 42 12.36 -5.38 8.59
N PHE A 43 12.49 -4.78 9.77
CA PHE A 43 11.36 -4.52 10.66
C PHE A 43 10.31 -3.62 10.00
N PHE A 44 10.74 -2.54 9.36
CA PHE A 44 9.84 -1.65 8.63
C PHE A 44 9.22 -2.36 7.41
N GLY A 45 9.89 -3.38 6.85
CA GLY A 45 9.38 -4.15 5.71
C GLY A 45 8.24 -5.06 6.13
N LEU A 46 8.38 -5.70 7.29
CA LEU A 46 7.35 -6.51 7.90
C LEU A 46 6.12 -5.66 8.31
N SER A 47 6.32 -4.44 8.79
CA SER A 47 5.20 -3.54 9.10
C SER A 47 4.43 -3.13 7.83
N MET A 48 5.12 -2.91 6.71
CA MET A 48 4.49 -2.68 5.40
C MET A 48 3.73 -3.91 4.88
N LEU A 49 4.28 -5.12 5.07
CA LEU A 49 3.58 -6.36 4.74
C LEU A 49 2.27 -6.47 5.53
N LEU A 50 2.32 -6.27 6.84
CA LEU A 50 1.12 -6.26 7.68
C LEU A 50 0.13 -5.18 7.25
N ALA A 51 0.61 -3.95 7.00
CA ALA A 51 -0.24 -2.85 6.52
C ALA A 51 -0.93 -3.18 5.20
N SER A 52 -0.24 -3.85 4.27
CA SER A 52 -0.82 -4.24 2.98
C SER A 52 -1.89 -5.33 3.10
N LEU A 53 -1.71 -6.28 4.03
CA LEU A 53 -2.73 -7.27 4.36
C LEU A 53 -3.97 -6.59 4.98
N LEU A 54 -3.77 -5.69 5.95
CA LEU A 54 -4.86 -4.94 6.57
C LEU A 54 -5.58 -4.05 5.54
N ALA A 55 -4.86 -3.46 4.59
CA ALA A 55 -5.46 -2.70 3.50
C ALA A 55 -6.34 -3.59 2.63
N LEU A 56 -5.87 -4.79 2.26
CA LEU A 56 -6.65 -5.74 1.47
C LEU A 56 -7.93 -6.17 2.19
N ILE A 57 -7.83 -6.49 3.48
CA ILE A 57 -9.00 -6.83 4.33
C ILE A 57 -9.97 -5.64 4.38
N ALA A 58 -9.46 -4.42 4.61
CA ALA A 58 -10.30 -3.22 4.67
C ALA A 58 -11.01 -2.94 3.35
N ALA A 59 -10.33 -3.13 2.21
CA ALA A 59 -10.93 -2.99 0.88
C ALA A 59 -12.07 -4.00 0.65
N ALA A 60 -11.87 -5.25 1.05
CA ALA A 60 -12.86 -6.31 0.93
C ALA A 60 -14.07 -6.06 1.84
N VAL A 61 -13.85 -5.72 3.11
CA VAL A 61 -14.92 -5.43 4.09
C VAL A 61 -15.72 -4.18 3.71
N ALA A 62 -15.05 -3.13 3.22
CA ALA A 62 -15.72 -1.93 2.71
C ALA A 62 -16.50 -2.18 1.41
N LYS A 63 -16.30 -3.33 0.75
CA LYS A 63 -16.83 -3.70 -0.57
C LYS A 63 -16.44 -2.64 -1.62
N LEU A 64 -15.16 -2.25 -1.62
CA LEU A 64 -14.63 -1.32 -2.63
C LEU A 64 -14.76 -1.91 -4.05
N PRO A 65 -14.71 -1.08 -5.11
CA PRO A 65 -14.78 -1.57 -6.48
C PRO A 65 -13.75 -2.69 -6.73
N LYS A 66 -14.13 -3.72 -7.48
CA LYS A 66 -13.27 -4.88 -7.80
C LYS A 66 -11.86 -4.49 -8.29
N PRO A 67 -11.68 -3.45 -9.14
CA PRO A 67 -10.34 -3.00 -9.54
C PRO A 67 -9.45 -2.54 -8.36
N VAL A 68 -10.04 -1.91 -7.34
CA VAL A 68 -9.31 -1.45 -6.13
C VAL A 68 -8.88 -2.65 -5.29
N ILE A 69 -9.77 -3.62 -5.08
CA ILE A 69 -9.46 -4.86 -4.35
C ILE A 69 -8.36 -5.64 -5.09
N GLY A 70 -8.50 -5.82 -6.41
CA GLY A 70 -7.52 -6.55 -7.22
C GLY A 70 -6.14 -5.91 -7.20
N ARG A 71 -6.04 -4.58 -7.33
CA ARG A 71 -4.75 -3.86 -7.24
C ARG A 71 -4.17 -3.88 -5.82
N THR A 72 -5.01 -3.84 -4.79
CA THR A 72 -4.55 -3.98 -3.39
C THR A 72 -4.04 -5.41 -3.12
N ALA A 73 -4.68 -6.42 -3.69
CA ALA A 73 -4.23 -7.81 -3.60
C ALA A 73 -2.90 -8.02 -4.34
N PHE A 74 -2.76 -7.44 -5.53
CA PHE A 74 -1.50 -7.45 -6.27
C PHE A 74 -0.38 -6.75 -5.49
N LEU A 75 -0.66 -5.59 -4.89
CA LEU A 75 0.29 -4.90 -4.00
C LEU A 75 0.74 -5.78 -2.83
N PHE A 76 -0.21 -6.42 -2.13
CA PHE A 76 0.10 -7.36 -1.06
C PHE A 76 1.00 -8.49 -1.55
N PHE A 77 0.69 -9.09 -2.70
CA PHE A 77 1.51 -10.14 -3.31
C PHE A 77 2.94 -9.66 -3.60
N LEU A 78 3.10 -8.48 -4.20
CA LEU A 78 4.44 -7.94 -4.49
C LEU A 78 5.26 -7.69 -3.22
N ILE A 79 4.64 -7.21 -2.13
CA ILE A 79 5.32 -7.00 -0.85
C ILE A 79 5.64 -8.35 -0.19
N LEU A 80 4.69 -9.29 -0.21
CA LEU A 80 4.88 -10.65 0.31
C LEU A 80 6.02 -11.38 -0.40
N LEU A 81 6.22 -11.11 -1.69
CA LEU A 81 7.28 -11.71 -2.49
C LEU A 81 8.69 -11.23 -2.07
N GLN A 82 8.82 -10.05 -1.46
CA GLN A 82 10.13 -9.44 -1.16
C GLN A 82 11.05 -10.29 -0.26
N PRO A 83 10.59 -10.84 0.88
CA PRO A 83 11.40 -11.74 1.71
C PRO A 83 11.85 -12.99 0.96
N PHE A 84 11.01 -13.57 0.11
CA PHE A 84 11.36 -14.76 -0.67
C PHE A 84 12.44 -14.47 -1.71
N LEU A 85 12.35 -13.31 -2.39
CA LEU A 85 13.39 -12.88 -3.33
C LEU A 85 14.72 -12.65 -2.60
N MET A 86 14.69 -12.09 -1.39
CA MET A 86 15.91 -11.93 -0.61
C MET A 86 16.50 -13.27 -0.14
N GLU A 87 15.65 -14.20 0.30
CA GLU A 87 16.06 -15.55 0.73
C GLU A 87 16.72 -16.35 -0.40
N ALA A 88 16.33 -16.10 -1.66
CA ALA A 88 16.99 -16.71 -2.83
C ALA A 88 18.51 -16.46 -2.85
N ARG A 89 18.99 -15.33 -2.31
CA ARG A 89 20.43 -15.07 -2.18
C ARG A 89 21.12 -16.06 -1.25
N ARG A 90 20.47 -16.38 -0.11
CA ARG A 90 20.99 -17.35 0.87
C ARG A 90 21.02 -18.76 0.31
N ASN A 91 20.12 -19.07 -0.61
CA ASN A 91 20.06 -20.33 -1.33
C ASN A 91 20.99 -20.39 -2.57
N GLY A 92 21.90 -19.42 -2.75
CA GLY A 92 22.87 -19.43 -3.85
C GLY A 92 22.29 -19.03 -5.22
N LEU A 93 21.15 -18.35 -5.25
CA LEU A 93 20.47 -17.89 -6.48
C LEU A 93 20.50 -16.36 -6.60
N PRO A 94 21.67 -15.74 -6.84
CA PRO A 94 21.83 -14.28 -6.84
C PRO A 94 21.01 -13.59 -7.93
N PHE A 95 20.81 -14.24 -9.08
CA PHE A 95 19.98 -13.71 -10.17
C PHE A 95 18.50 -13.54 -9.75
N ILE A 96 17.96 -14.50 -9.00
CA ILE A 96 16.59 -14.39 -8.46
C ILE A 96 16.53 -13.29 -7.40
N SER A 97 17.58 -13.18 -6.57
CA SER A 97 17.65 -12.11 -5.57
C SER A 97 17.71 -10.71 -6.17
N ALA A 98 18.25 -10.52 -7.37
CA ALA A 98 18.23 -9.22 -8.04
C ALA A 98 16.80 -8.68 -8.27
N PHE A 99 15.81 -9.58 -8.39
CA PHE A 99 14.42 -9.17 -8.48
C PHE A 99 13.90 -8.51 -7.20
N HIS A 100 14.52 -8.71 -6.04
CA HIS A 100 14.16 -8.00 -4.80
C HIS A 100 14.28 -6.48 -5.00
N ALA A 101 15.45 -6.05 -5.46
CA ALA A 101 15.74 -4.64 -5.76
C ALA A 101 14.88 -4.12 -6.91
N LEU A 102 14.67 -4.92 -7.96
CA LEU A 102 13.82 -4.53 -9.09
C LEU A 102 12.34 -4.41 -8.72
N ASN A 103 11.82 -5.26 -7.83
CA ASN A 103 10.42 -5.27 -7.42
C ASN A 103 10.06 -4.06 -6.52
N ALA A 104 11.02 -3.46 -5.83
CA ALA A 104 10.80 -2.29 -4.98
C ALA A 104 10.16 -1.08 -5.71
N PRO A 105 10.68 -0.61 -6.86
CA PRO A 105 10.02 0.45 -7.63
C PRO A 105 8.64 0.04 -8.17
N PHE A 106 8.42 -1.24 -8.51
CA PHE A 106 7.08 -1.73 -8.90
C PHE A 106 6.07 -1.59 -7.75
N ILE A 107 6.47 -1.94 -6.52
CA ILE A 107 5.64 -1.70 -5.32
C ILE A 107 5.33 -0.21 -5.17
N GLY A 108 6.32 0.67 -5.39
CA GLY A 108 6.14 2.13 -5.37
C GLY A 108 5.07 2.60 -6.36
N ILE A 109 5.15 2.16 -7.61
CA ILE A 109 4.18 2.51 -8.66
C ILE A 109 2.79 1.98 -8.27
N VAL A 110 2.66 0.69 -7.94
CA VAL A 110 1.37 0.07 -7.63
C VAL A 110 0.73 0.71 -6.40
N SER A 111 1.49 0.95 -5.33
CA SER A 111 0.97 1.62 -4.12
C SER A 111 0.49 3.03 -4.41
N GLY A 112 1.20 3.79 -5.25
CA GLY A 112 0.76 5.10 -5.74
C GLY A 112 -0.58 5.02 -6.50
N THR A 113 -0.76 4.01 -7.37
CA THR A 113 -2.04 3.83 -8.07
C THR A 113 -3.18 3.44 -7.11
N VAL A 114 -2.91 2.60 -6.11
CA VAL A 114 -3.90 2.21 -5.09
C VAL A 114 -4.35 3.42 -4.28
N PHE A 115 -3.41 4.26 -3.85
CA PHE A 115 -3.71 5.49 -3.14
C PHE A 115 -4.49 6.50 -3.99
N ALA A 116 -4.12 6.68 -5.27
CA ALA A 116 -4.80 7.61 -6.16
C ALA A 116 -6.26 7.19 -6.43
N MET A 117 -6.54 5.91 -6.63
CA MET A 117 -7.92 5.41 -6.79
C MET A 117 -8.77 5.63 -5.55
N ALA A 118 -8.18 5.52 -4.35
CA ALA A 118 -8.88 5.78 -3.10
C ALA A 118 -9.29 7.26 -2.93
N ARG A 119 -8.74 8.18 -3.74
CA ARG A 119 -9.19 9.59 -3.81
C ARG A 119 -10.37 9.80 -4.75
N GLY A 120 -10.51 8.99 -5.81
CA GLY A 120 -11.60 9.10 -6.78
C GLY A 120 -12.96 8.60 -6.28
N VAL A 121 -13.00 7.89 -5.15
CA VAL A 121 -14.24 7.47 -4.47
C VAL A 121 -14.66 8.58 -3.52
N HIS A 122 -15.10 9.71 -4.05
CA HIS A 122 -15.80 10.72 -3.26
C HIS A 122 -17.19 10.15 -2.90
N PRO A 123 -17.59 10.12 -1.62
CA PRO A 123 -18.99 10.01 -1.29
C PRO A 123 -19.65 11.28 -1.85
N GLU A 124 -20.70 11.12 -2.64
CA GLU A 124 -21.59 12.21 -3.01
C GLU A 124 -21.88 12.99 -1.73
N THR A 125 -21.48 14.26 -1.74
CA THR A 125 -21.96 15.28 -0.82
C THR A 125 -23.47 15.13 -0.77
N GLU A 126 -24.00 14.88 0.42
CA GLU A 126 -25.40 15.13 0.71
C GLU A 126 -25.68 16.55 0.23
N GLU A 127 -26.39 16.68 -0.90
CA GLU A 127 -27.08 17.91 -1.24
C GLU A 127 -28.08 18.13 -0.11
N GLU A 128 -27.67 18.97 0.84
CA GLU A 128 -28.54 19.61 1.80
C GLU A 128 -29.78 20.11 1.07
N GLY A 129 -30.93 19.71 1.60
CA GLY A 129 -32.22 19.90 0.99
C GLY A 129 -32.42 21.30 0.44
N SER A 130 -32.70 21.37 -0.87
CA SER A 130 -33.44 22.48 -1.43
C SER A 130 -34.82 22.50 -0.77
N VAL A 131 -34.96 23.34 0.25
CA VAL A 131 -36.25 23.73 0.81
C VAL A 131 -37.08 24.28 -0.35
N SER A 132 -38.06 23.49 -0.80
CA SER A 132 -39.12 23.95 -1.67
C SER A 132 -39.96 24.94 -0.88
N VAL A 133 -39.70 26.24 -1.05
CA VAL A 133 -40.59 27.29 -0.58
C VAL A 133 -41.81 27.25 -1.49
N ALA A 134 -42.87 26.61 -1.01
CA ALA A 134 -44.21 26.81 -1.54
C ALA A 134 -44.59 28.28 -1.29
N THR A 135 -44.44 29.13 -2.29
CA THR A 135 -45.15 30.41 -2.34
C THR A 135 -46.55 30.11 -2.85
N GLY A 136 -47.53 30.13 -1.94
CA GLY A 136 -48.92 30.31 -2.31
C GLY A 136 -49.11 31.71 -2.89
N ASP A 137 -49.86 31.76 -3.99
CA ASP A 137 -50.96 32.71 -4.27
C ASP A 137 -51.72 32.22 -5.52
#